data_AF-A0A535CPH9-F1
#
_entry.id   AF-A0A535CPH9-F1
#
_cell.length_a   1.000
_cell.length_b   1.000
_cell.length_c   1.000
_cell.angle_alpha   90.00
_cell.angle_beta   90.00
_cell.angle_gamma   90.00
#
_symmetry.space_group_name_H-M   'P 1'
#
loop_
_entity.id
_entity.type
_entity.pdbx_description
1 polymer ?
#
loop_
_entity_poly.entity_id
_entity_poly.type
_entity_poly.pdbx_seq_one_letter_code
_entity_poly.pdbx_strand_id
1 'polypeptide(L)'
;MSTITGLNLDNIDETSQEEIEAELVRTLRPRQTLYETSSYMVMLDYRPDFAKLHRRAARAMASTPGGTLLNSLGHLYVYINTGWEIGIYNTFRSCQVQGVTRAQLLEVVMAAQVSAGMVGLECLYRAVSGILRDFRDRDEPAHFPAGWAPDMAAFKSGLDLSTQHMTEPDLHAINAWYMRTIGEIPRSIAFTAEHDPDFLKAYRAKWEGAFRGALPKQLMPYMMLRYATVCGFRDGIREAALLCRAWGMAKQHVVHAVIAAAYYKNGMDVIHVAQDALADVFATWP
;
A
#
# COMPACT_ATOMS: atom_id res chain seq x y z
N MET A 1 41.05 -4.86 5.98
CA MET A 1 40.20 -3.68 6.26
C MET A 1 38.76 -4.13 6.21
N SER A 2 37.99 -3.95 7.29
CA SER A 2 36.56 -4.26 7.31
C SER A 2 35.84 -3.27 6.40
N THR A 3 35.15 -3.74 5.35
CA THR A 3 34.32 -2.89 4.50
C THR A 3 33.05 -2.52 5.25
N ILE A 4 33.00 -1.30 5.79
CA ILE A 4 31.80 -0.74 6.43
C ILE A 4 30.67 -0.71 5.39
N THR A 5 29.55 -1.37 5.68
CA THR A 5 28.37 -1.48 4.80
C THR A 5 27.21 -0.64 5.34
N GLY A 6 27.46 0.66 5.50
CA GLY A 6 26.50 1.64 6.04
C GLY A 6 26.65 1.90 7.54
N LEU A 7 25.60 2.39 8.19
CA LEU A 7 25.62 2.75 9.61
C LEU A 7 25.83 1.52 10.53
N ASN A 8 26.68 1.66 11.54
CA ASN A 8 26.81 0.74 12.65
C ASN A 8 25.58 0.89 13.55
N LEU A 9 24.65 -0.06 13.42
CA LEU A 9 23.43 -0.02 14.20
C LEU A 9 23.61 -0.59 15.61
N ASP A 10 24.77 -1.07 16.04
CA ASP A 10 24.97 -1.59 17.41
C ASP A 10 25.53 -0.51 18.35
N ASN A 11 26.23 0.49 17.81
CA ASN A 11 26.66 1.70 18.54
C ASN A 11 25.83 2.90 18.05
N ILE A 12 24.86 3.35 18.86
CA ILE A 12 23.97 4.45 18.51
C ILE A 12 24.59 5.82 18.82
N ASP A 13 25.40 5.90 19.88
CA ASP A 13 25.84 7.17 20.44
C ASP A 13 26.99 7.80 19.65
N GLU A 14 27.75 6.99 18.92
CA GLU A 14 28.84 7.45 18.07
C GLU A 14 28.59 7.07 16.61
N THR A 15 28.84 7.99 15.68
CA THR A 15 28.74 7.74 14.24
C THR A 15 29.94 8.36 13.55
N SER A 16 30.72 7.54 12.83
CA SER A 16 31.86 8.04 12.07
C SER A 16 31.43 8.64 10.72
N GLN A 17 32.30 9.46 10.12
CA GLN A 17 32.07 10.02 8.79
C GLN A 17 32.04 8.91 7.72
N GLU A 18 32.86 7.87 7.87
CA GLU A 18 32.89 6.72 6.96
C GLU A 18 31.57 5.93 6.98
N GLU A 19 30.92 5.81 8.15
CA GLU A 19 29.59 5.20 8.25
C GLU A 19 28.53 5.99 7.46
N ILE A 20 28.56 7.33 7.58
CA ILE A 20 27.66 8.24 6.87
C ILE A 20 27.87 8.11 5.36
N GLU A 21 29.12 8.18 4.90
CA GLU A 21 29.46 8.06 3.48
C GLU A 21 29.06 6.70 2.90
N ALA A 22 29.34 5.61 3.62
CA ALA A 22 28.94 4.27 3.21
C ALA A 22 27.41 4.15 3.11
N GLU A 23 26.67 4.75 4.03
CA GLU A 23 25.21 4.75 4.04
C GLU A 23 24.63 5.60 2.90
N LEU A 24 25.23 6.75 2.61
CA LEU A 24 24.85 7.60 1.48
C LEU A 24 25.08 6.86 0.16
N VAL A 25 26.23 6.20 -0.03
CA VAL A 25 26.48 5.38 -1.23
C VAL A 25 25.43 4.27 -1.37
N ARG A 26 25.09 3.61 -0.26
CA ARG A 26 24.08 2.54 -0.23
C ARG A 26 22.67 3.04 -0.61
N THR A 27 22.28 4.22 -0.13
CA THR A 27 20.94 4.78 -0.32
C THR A 27 20.77 5.55 -1.64
N LEU A 28 21.82 6.24 -2.10
CA LEU A 28 21.80 7.08 -3.30
C LEU A 28 21.94 6.28 -4.60
N ARG A 29 22.82 5.28 -4.62
CA ARG A 29 23.20 4.56 -5.84
C ARG A 29 22.01 3.98 -6.63
N PRO A 30 20.97 3.37 -6.01
CA PRO A 30 19.86 2.81 -6.77
C PRO A 30 18.72 3.79 -7.07
N ARG A 31 18.67 4.96 -6.40
CA ARG A 31 17.45 5.77 -6.32
C ARG A 31 17.56 7.17 -6.94
N GLN A 32 18.77 7.69 -7.22
CA GLN A 32 18.98 9.13 -7.49
C GLN A 32 18.58 10.00 -6.27
N THR A 33 18.88 11.30 -6.28
CA THR A 33 18.53 12.25 -5.20
C THR A 33 16.99 12.34 -5.05
N LEU A 34 16.45 11.69 -4.02
CA LEU A 34 14.99 11.60 -3.78
C LEU A 34 14.63 11.99 -2.35
N TYR A 35 13.32 12.06 -2.03
CA TYR A 35 12.87 12.52 -0.72
C TYR A 35 13.46 11.72 0.45
N GLU A 36 13.67 10.40 0.26
CA GLU A 36 14.30 9.59 1.30
C GLU A 36 15.70 10.12 1.57
N THR A 37 16.46 10.48 0.54
CA THR A 37 17.76 11.15 0.68
C THR A 37 17.63 12.46 1.44
N SER A 38 16.76 13.38 1.02
CA SER A 38 16.69 14.70 1.67
C SER A 38 16.20 14.63 3.12
N SER A 39 15.19 13.79 3.39
CA SER A 39 14.66 13.59 4.75
C SER A 39 15.66 12.86 5.65
N TYR A 40 16.39 11.90 5.07
CA TYR A 40 17.40 11.14 5.81
C TYR A 40 18.68 11.94 6.03
N MET A 41 19.05 12.84 5.11
CA MET A 41 20.18 13.77 5.29
C MET A 41 19.97 14.69 6.49
N VAL A 42 18.75 15.18 6.74
CA VAL A 42 18.45 15.96 7.96
C VAL A 42 18.78 15.15 9.22
N MET A 43 18.51 13.84 9.23
CA MET A 43 18.88 13.00 10.36
C MET A 43 20.40 12.73 10.38
N LEU A 44 21.02 12.38 9.26
CA LEU A 44 22.46 12.07 9.21
C LEU A 44 23.34 13.26 9.60
N ASP A 45 23.01 14.46 9.12
CA ASP A 45 23.84 15.66 9.30
C ASP A 45 23.72 16.25 10.72
N TYR A 46 22.54 16.13 11.34
CA TYR A 46 22.24 16.82 12.60
C TYR A 46 21.97 15.89 13.79
N ARG A 47 21.52 14.65 13.56
CA ARG A 47 21.14 13.67 14.60
C ARG A 47 21.41 12.23 14.13
N PRO A 48 22.68 11.85 13.90
CA PRO A 48 23.03 10.55 13.35
C PRO A 48 22.63 9.38 14.27
N ASP A 49 22.58 9.61 15.58
CA ASP A 49 21.98 8.70 16.57
C ASP A 49 20.52 8.36 16.21
N PHE A 50 19.74 9.38 15.86
CA PHE A 50 18.36 9.22 15.44
C PHE A 50 18.25 8.57 14.04
N ALA A 51 19.17 8.87 13.12
CA ALA A 51 19.25 8.19 11.83
C ALA A 51 19.47 6.67 12.00
N LYS A 52 20.33 6.26 12.95
CA LYS A 52 20.55 4.85 13.29
C LYS A 52 19.31 4.20 13.87
N LEU A 53 18.60 4.87 14.79
CA LEU A 53 17.33 4.38 15.34
C LEU A 53 16.25 4.24 14.25
N HIS A 54 16.13 5.24 13.36
CA HIS A 54 15.28 5.17 12.16
C HIS A 54 15.65 3.95 11.32
N ARG A 55 16.94 3.71 11.06
CA ARG A 55 17.37 2.55 10.26
C ARG A 55 17.08 1.21 10.96
N ARG A 56 17.21 1.12 12.28
CA ARG A 56 16.81 -0.06 13.06
C ARG A 56 15.31 -0.34 12.89
N ALA A 57 14.47 0.68 13.03
CA ALA A 57 13.03 0.54 12.85
C ALA A 57 12.66 0.15 11.41
N ALA A 58 13.31 0.75 10.40
CA ALA A 58 13.13 0.38 9.00
C ALA A 58 13.52 -1.08 8.72
N ARG A 59 14.61 -1.58 9.33
CA ARG A 59 15.01 -3.01 9.22
C ARG A 59 13.97 -3.93 9.87
N ALA A 60 13.46 -3.57 11.03
CA ALA A 60 12.43 -4.36 11.72
C ALA A 60 11.14 -4.46 10.90
N MET A 61 10.76 -3.41 10.16
CA MET A 61 9.61 -3.50 9.24
C MET A 61 9.90 -4.38 8.02
N ALA A 62 11.10 -4.29 7.46
CA ALA A 62 11.48 -5.04 6.26
C ALA A 62 11.60 -6.57 6.47
N SER A 63 11.59 -7.05 7.72
CA SER A 63 11.74 -8.47 8.03
C SER A 63 10.49 -9.31 7.73
N THR A 64 9.34 -8.68 7.46
CA THR A 64 8.13 -9.40 7.02
C THR A 64 8.37 -9.97 5.61
N PRO A 65 7.96 -11.21 5.28
CA PRO A 65 8.08 -11.75 3.93
C PRO A 65 7.50 -10.80 2.87
N GLY A 66 8.30 -10.41 1.88
CA GLY A 66 7.92 -9.42 0.87
C GLY A 66 7.77 -7.98 1.38
N GLY A 67 8.13 -7.70 2.63
CA GLY A 67 7.85 -6.44 3.33
C GLY A 67 8.33 -5.18 2.59
N THR A 68 9.50 -5.21 1.97
CA THR A 68 10.02 -4.07 1.18
C THR A 68 9.14 -3.77 -0.04
N LEU A 69 8.74 -4.82 -0.77
CA LEU A 69 7.87 -4.71 -1.94
C LEU A 69 6.48 -4.22 -1.54
N LEU A 70 5.90 -4.85 -0.52
CA LEU A 70 4.59 -4.48 0.00
C LEU A 70 4.58 -3.04 0.53
N ASN A 71 5.63 -2.61 1.24
CA ASN A 71 5.77 -1.22 1.66
C ASN A 71 5.84 -0.27 0.47
N SER A 72 6.57 -0.63 -0.59
CA SER A 72 6.65 0.20 -1.78
C SER A 72 5.28 0.32 -2.45
N LEU A 73 4.58 -0.78 -2.73
CA LEU A 73 3.26 -0.74 -3.35
C LEU A 73 2.22 -0.03 -2.48
N GLY A 74 2.24 -0.26 -1.17
CA GLY A 74 1.39 0.43 -0.20
C GLY A 74 1.66 1.94 -0.12
N HIS A 75 2.93 2.35 -0.13
CA HIS A 75 3.29 3.77 -0.18
C HIS A 75 2.84 4.43 -1.47
N LEU A 76 3.01 3.76 -2.61
CA LEU A 76 2.58 4.31 -3.89
C LEU A 76 1.08 4.60 -3.86
N TYR A 77 0.29 3.63 -3.38
CA TYR A 77 -1.16 3.80 -3.21
C TYR A 77 -1.51 4.99 -2.29
N VAL A 78 -0.85 5.09 -1.13
CA VAL A 78 -1.06 6.21 -0.18
C VAL A 78 -0.66 7.56 -0.79
N TYR A 79 0.46 7.63 -1.51
CA TYR A 79 0.98 8.87 -2.06
C TYR A 79 0.13 9.39 -3.22
N ILE A 80 -0.43 8.49 -4.04
CA ILE A 80 -1.45 8.87 -5.02
C ILE A 80 -2.69 9.43 -4.30
N ASN A 81 -3.18 8.74 -3.28
CA ASN A 81 -4.36 9.17 -2.52
C ASN A 81 -4.17 10.46 -1.71
N THR A 82 -2.94 10.80 -1.36
CA THR A 82 -2.62 12.02 -0.61
C THR A 82 -2.00 13.11 -1.48
N GLY A 83 -1.92 12.90 -2.80
CA GLY A 83 -1.41 13.89 -3.76
C GLY A 83 0.08 14.23 -3.59
N TRP A 84 0.90 13.33 -3.04
CA TRP A 84 2.30 13.62 -2.76
C TRP A 84 3.24 13.20 -3.91
N GLU A 85 3.42 14.10 -4.88
CA GLU A 85 4.13 13.86 -6.15
C GLU A 85 5.55 13.30 -6.00
N ILE A 86 6.36 13.87 -5.10
CA ILE A 86 7.75 13.41 -4.88
C ILE A 86 7.75 11.97 -4.34
N GLY A 87 6.78 11.66 -3.46
CA GLY A 87 6.55 10.30 -2.98
C GLY A 87 6.19 9.36 -4.13
N ILE A 88 5.23 9.75 -4.98
CA ILE A 88 4.80 8.95 -6.15
C ILE A 88 6.00 8.64 -7.05
N TYR A 89 6.79 9.63 -7.41
CA TYR A 89 7.99 9.44 -8.25
C TYR A 89 8.96 8.44 -7.61
N ASN A 90 9.32 8.65 -6.34
CA ASN A 90 10.29 7.79 -5.65
C ASN A 90 9.79 6.34 -5.58
N THR A 91 8.53 6.16 -5.23
CA THR A 91 7.98 4.83 -5.06
C THR A 91 7.79 4.11 -6.40
N PHE A 92 7.47 4.81 -7.50
CA PHE A 92 7.49 4.23 -8.85
C PHE A 92 8.87 3.63 -9.19
N ARG A 93 9.94 4.38 -8.94
CA ARG A 93 11.32 3.91 -9.15
C ARG A 93 11.68 2.76 -8.23
N SER A 94 11.31 2.83 -6.95
CA SER A 94 11.55 1.76 -5.98
C SER A 94 10.84 0.46 -6.39
N CYS A 95 9.59 0.55 -6.86
CA CYS A 95 8.85 -0.60 -7.39
C CYS A 95 9.53 -1.16 -8.65
N GLN A 96 9.96 -0.30 -9.59
CA GLN A 96 10.67 -0.74 -10.79
C GLN A 96 11.95 -1.51 -10.44
N VAL A 97 12.77 -1.00 -9.51
CA VAL A 97 14.01 -1.69 -9.05
C VAL A 97 13.70 -3.06 -8.44
N GLN A 98 12.54 -3.22 -7.82
CA GLN A 98 12.07 -4.48 -7.23
C GLN A 98 11.35 -5.39 -8.24
N GLY A 99 11.44 -5.13 -9.54
CA GLY A 99 10.89 -5.99 -10.58
C GLY A 99 9.39 -5.86 -10.81
N VAL A 100 8.74 -4.81 -10.26
CA VAL A 100 7.33 -4.55 -10.53
C VAL A 100 7.17 -4.08 -11.96
N THR A 101 6.33 -4.78 -12.73
CA THR A 101 6.12 -4.48 -14.14
C THR A 101 5.23 -3.25 -14.34
N ARG A 102 5.25 -2.70 -15.56
CA ARG A 102 4.35 -1.61 -15.96
C ARG A 102 2.88 -2.01 -15.75
N ALA A 103 2.50 -3.23 -16.11
CA ALA A 103 1.13 -3.72 -15.95
C ALA A 103 0.70 -3.75 -14.47
N GLN A 104 1.59 -4.22 -13.60
CA GLN A 104 1.36 -4.23 -12.15
C GLN A 104 1.24 -2.82 -11.57
N LEU A 105 2.10 -1.88 -11.99
CA LEU A 105 2.00 -0.49 -11.55
C LEU A 105 0.67 0.14 -11.98
N LEU A 106 0.23 -0.10 -13.21
CA LEU A 106 -1.04 0.44 -13.69
C LEU A 106 -2.24 -0.10 -12.91
N GLU A 107 -2.21 -1.36 -12.46
CA GLU A 107 -3.25 -1.89 -11.57
C GLU A 107 -3.26 -1.20 -10.20
N VAL A 108 -2.10 -0.85 -9.62
CA VAL A 108 -2.03 -0.01 -8.41
C VAL A 108 -2.63 1.37 -8.68
N VAL A 109 -2.32 1.98 -9.83
CA VAL A 109 -2.85 3.30 -10.21
C VAL A 109 -4.37 3.27 -10.37
N MET A 110 -4.91 2.25 -11.05
CA MET A 110 -6.36 2.10 -11.20
C MET A 110 -7.05 1.82 -9.87
N ALA A 111 -6.45 1.01 -8.99
CA ALA A 111 -6.96 0.83 -7.63
C ALA A 111 -6.94 2.14 -6.83
N ALA A 112 -5.88 2.94 -6.94
CA ALA A 112 -5.78 4.22 -6.26
C ALA A 112 -6.77 5.25 -6.82
N GLN A 113 -7.07 5.21 -8.12
CA GLN A 113 -8.06 6.08 -8.76
C GLN A 113 -9.46 5.93 -8.13
N VAL A 114 -9.82 4.72 -7.70
CA VAL A 114 -11.12 4.44 -7.08
C VAL A 114 -11.34 5.32 -5.84
N SER A 115 -10.31 5.53 -5.02
CA SER A 115 -10.37 6.32 -3.79
C SER A 115 -9.86 7.76 -3.96
N ALA A 116 -8.81 7.99 -4.73
CA ALA A 116 -8.18 9.30 -4.90
C ALA A 116 -8.92 10.21 -5.92
N GLY A 117 -9.80 9.63 -6.74
CA GLY A 117 -10.46 10.34 -7.82
C GLY A 117 -9.49 10.91 -8.87
N MET A 118 -9.89 12.01 -9.51
CA MET A 118 -9.10 12.66 -10.57
C MET A 118 -7.88 13.40 -10.03
N VAL A 119 -7.95 13.94 -8.81
CA VAL A 119 -6.84 14.67 -8.17
C VAL A 119 -5.61 13.78 -8.02
N GLY A 120 -5.80 12.54 -7.57
CA GLY A 120 -4.70 11.57 -7.46
C GLY A 120 -4.05 11.25 -8.81
N LEU A 121 -4.86 11.13 -9.88
CA LEU A 121 -4.34 10.87 -11.22
C LEU A 121 -3.58 12.06 -11.80
N GLU A 122 -4.03 13.29 -11.53
CA GLU A 122 -3.32 14.49 -11.95
C GLU A 122 -1.93 14.57 -11.30
N CYS A 123 -1.85 14.36 -9.98
CA CYS A 123 -0.57 14.28 -9.27
C CYS A 123 0.32 13.16 -9.82
N LEU A 124 -0.25 12.00 -10.12
CA LEU A 124 0.48 10.90 -10.74
C LEU A 124 1.02 11.29 -12.12
N TYR A 125 0.20 11.91 -12.98
CA TYR A 125 0.63 12.33 -14.30
C TYR A 125 1.79 13.33 -14.23
N ARG A 126 1.71 14.33 -13.35
CA ARG A 126 2.78 15.30 -13.13
C ARG A 126 4.06 14.64 -12.59
N ALA A 127 3.91 13.67 -11.67
CA ALA A 127 5.04 12.99 -11.08
C ALA A 127 5.76 12.04 -12.06
N VAL A 128 5.05 11.22 -12.85
CA VAL A 128 5.66 10.07 -13.53
C VAL A 128 5.35 9.95 -15.03
N SER A 129 4.69 10.91 -15.67
CA SER A 129 4.39 10.85 -17.12
C SER A 129 5.63 10.57 -17.99
N GLY A 130 6.75 11.25 -17.69
CA GLY A 130 8.03 10.99 -18.37
C GLY A 130 8.54 9.56 -18.15
N ILE A 131 8.46 9.06 -16.91
CA ILE A 131 8.91 7.69 -16.58
C ILE A 131 8.04 6.65 -17.27
N LEU A 132 6.72 6.84 -17.28
CA LEU A 132 5.78 5.87 -17.85
C LEU A 132 6.02 5.63 -19.34
N ARG A 133 6.39 6.69 -20.08
CA ARG A 133 6.74 6.58 -21.50
C ARG A 133 7.93 5.65 -21.71
N ASP A 134 8.97 5.82 -20.90
CA ASP A 134 10.25 5.12 -21.03
C ASP A 134 10.37 3.89 -20.11
N PHE A 135 9.28 3.50 -19.45
CA PHE A 135 9.31 2.44 -18.44
C PHE A 135 9.75 1.12 -19.06
N ARG A 136 10.80 0.51 -18.53
CA ARG A 136 11.24 -0.83 -18.93
C ARG A 136 11.06 -1.77 -17.76
N ASP A 137 10.37 -2.87 -18.04
CA ASP A 137 10.30 -3.98 -17.11
C ASP A 137 11.71 -4.57 -16.93
N ARG A 138 12.01 -5.04 -15.73
CA ARG A 138 13.27 -5.71 -15.44
C ARG A 138 13.12 -7.19 -15.74
N ASP A 139 14.24 -7.84 -16.09
CA ASP A 139 14.27 -9.29 -16.31
C ASP A 139 13.97 -10.07 -15.03
N GLU A 140 14.40 -9.53 -13.87
CA GLU A 140 14.09 -10.08 -12.55
C GLU A 140 12.71 -9.60 -12.10
N PRO A 141 11.72 -10.50 -11.92
CA PRO A 141 10.36 -10.14 -11.57
C PRO A 141 10.21 -9.84 -10.07
N ALA A 142 9.14 -9.12 -9.71
CA ALA A 142 8.79 -8.90 -8.32
C ALA A 142 8.42 -10.21 -7.59
N HIS A 143 8.97 -10.38 -6.39
CA HIS A 143 8.70 -11.53 -5.52
C HIS A 143 7.62 -11.21 -4.48
N PHE A 144 6.41 -11.68 -4.73
CA PHE A 144 5.30 -11.59 -3.78
C PHE A 144 5.38 -12.69 -2.70
N PRO A 145 4.73 -12.50 -1.53
CA PRO A 145 4.68 -13.54 -0.50
C PRO A 145 4.08 -14.85 -1.03
N ALA A 146 4.48 -15.96 -0.42
CA ALA A 146 3.96 -17.28 -0.79
C ALA A 146 2.43 -17.34 -0.69
N GLY A 147 1.78 -17.99 -1.66
CA GLY A 147 0.33 -18.12 -1.75
C GLY A 147 -0.39 -16.89 -2.31
N TRP A 148 0.31 -15.79 -2.59
CA TRP A 148 -0.28 -14.63 -3.26
C TRP A 148 -0.33 -14.88 -4.75
N ALA A 149 -1.53 -14.77 -5.33
CA ALA A 149 -1.75 -15.02 -6.75
C ALA A 149 -2.86 -14.12 -7.31
N PRO A 150 -2.81 -13.80 -8.62
CA PRO A 150 -3.92 -13.16 -9.29
C PRO A 150 -5.18 -14.02 -9.24
N ASP A 151 -6.31 -13.42 -8.92
CA ASP A 151 -7.62 -14.06 -8.94
C ASP A 151 -8.69 -12.97 -9.08
N MET A 152 -9.12 -12.75 -10.32
CA MET A 152 -10.09 -11.71 -10.64
C MET A 152 -11.52 -12.12 -10.30
N ALA A 153 -11.79 -13.42 -10.20
CA ALA A 153 -13.12 -13.92 -9.84
C ALA A 153 -13.47 -13.54 -8.40
N ALA A 154 -12.49 -13.50 -7.49
CA ALA A 154 -12.69 -13.06 -6.11
C ALA A 154 -13.32 -11.67 -5.98
N PHE A 155 -13.10 -10.77 -6.95
CA PHE A 155 -13.66 -9.41 -6.92
C PHE A 155 -15.12 -9.35 -7.39
N LYS A 156 -15.56 -10.28 -8.24
CA LYS A 156 -16.85 -10.17 -8.94
C LYS A 156 -18.03 -10.44 -8.01
N SER A 157 -18.92 -9.46 -7.86
CA SER A 157 -20.23 -9.68 -7.23
C SER A 157 -21.23 -10.31 -8.19
N GLY A 158 -21.09 -10.06 -9.49
CA GLY A 158 -22.02 -10.52 -10.53
C GLY A 158 -22.90 -9.40 -11.10
N LEU A 159 -22.38 -8.17 -11.19
CA LEU A 159 -23.10 -7.03 -11.77
C LEU A 159 -23.48 -7.26 -13.23
N ASP A 160 -24.69 -6.84 -13.60
CA ASP A 160 -25.12 -6.69 -14.99
C ASP A 160 -24.64 -5.35 -15.55
N LEU A 161 -23.53 -5.38 -16.30
CA LEU A 161 -22.96 -4.20 -16.93
C LEU A 161 -23.59 -3.86 -18.29
N SER A 162 -24.66 -4.55 -18.71
CA SER A 162 -25.41 -4.20 -19.93
C SER A 162 -26.32 -2.99 -19.74
N THR A 163 -26.61 -2.62 -18.49
CA THR A 163 -27.38 -1.42 -18.11
C THR A 163 -26.59 -0.54 -17.15
N GLN A 164 -26.75 0.77 -17.31
CA GLN A 164 -26.14 1.77 -16.41
C GLN A 164 -26.83 1.78 -15.04
N HIS A 165 -28.13 1.54 -15.00
CA HIS A 165 -28.92 1.66 -13.77
C HIS A 165 -28.71 0.47 -12.84
N MET A 166 -28.71 0.72 -11.54
CA MET A 166 -28.72 -0.32 -10.52
C MET A 166 -30.05 -1.08 -10.58
N THR A 167 -29.97 -2.39 -10.75
CA THR A 167 -31.12 -3.29 -10.68
C THR A 167 -31.21 -3.93 -9.30
N GLU A 168 -32.38 -4.45 -8.93
CA GLU A 168 -32.54 -5.25 -7.69
C GLU A 168 -31.58 -6.46 -7.65
N PRO A 169 -31.41 -7.24 -8.75
CA PRO A 169 -30.38 -8.28 -8.81
C PRO A 169 -28.95 -7.78 -8.56
N ASP A 170 -28.57 -6.61 -9.07
CA ASP A 170 -27.23 -6.05 -8.84
C ASP A 170 -27.00 -5.76 -7.35
N LEU A 171 -27.95 -5.09 -6.70
CA LEU A 171 -27.86 -4.77 -5.27
C LEU A 171 -27.81 -6.04 -4.42
N HIS A 172 -28.64 -7.04 -4.75
CA HIS A 172 -28.59 -8.34 -4.11
C HIS A 172 -27.21 -9.00 -4.27
N ALA A 173 -26.64 -8.97 -5.48
CA ALA A 173 -25.34 -9.54 -5.79
C ALA A 173 -24.20 -8.88 -5.00
N ILE A 174 -24.20 -7.54 -4.89
CA ILE A 174 -23.24 -6.78 -4.08
C ILE A 174 -23.34 -7.19 -2.61
N ASN A 175 -24.54 -7.17 -2.04
CA ASN A 175 -24.77 -7.51 -0.64
C ASN A 175 -24.37 -8.97 -0.34
N ALA A 176 -24.75 -9.90 -1.21
CA ALA A 176 -24.38 -11.30 -1.09
C ALA A 176 -22.86 -11.51 -1.19
N TRP A 177 -22.16 -10.75 -2.02
CA TRP A 177 -20.70 -10.81 -2.10
C TRP A 177 -20.04 -10.37 -0.78
N TYR A 178 -20.49 -9.25 -0.19
CA TYR A 178 -19.95 -8.75 1.07
C TYR A 178 -20.22 -9.72 2.23
N MET A 179 -21.45 -10.19 2.37
CA MET A 179 -21.81 -11.17 3.39
C MET A 179 -21.02 -12.49 3.26
N ARG A 180 -20.84 -13.00 2.04
CA ARG A 180 -20.04 -14.22 1.81
C ARG A 180 -18.56 -14.02 2.07
N THR A 181 -18.02 -12.85 1.71
CA THR A 181 -16.57 -12.60 1.72
C THR A 181 -16.08 -12.16 3.09
N ILE A 182 -16.75 -11.19 3.72
CA ILE A 182 -16.32 -10.58 4.98
C ILE A 182 -17.33 -10.71 6.12
N GLY A 183 -18.53 -11.23 5.85
CA GLY A 183 -19.55 -11.48 6.88
C GLY A 183 -20.40 -10.26 7.27
N GLU A 184 -20.17 -9.11 6.64
CA GLU A 184 -20.88 -7.86 6.93
C GLU A 184 -21.00 -6.98 5.69
N ILE A 185 -22.03 -6.12 5.63
CA ILE A 185 -22.20 -5.09 4.59
C ILE A 185 -21.64 -3.77 5.13
N PRO A 186 -20.61 -3.17 4.52
CA PRO A 186 -20.07 -1.90 4.99
C PRO A 186 -21.11 -0.78 4.98
N ARG A 187 -21.05 0.12 5.97
CA ARG A 187 -21.99 1.26 6.08
C ARG A 187 -21.96 2.17 4.86
N SER A 188 -20.80 2.35 4.24
CA SER A 188 -20.63 3.11 3.00
C SER A 188 -21.44 2.50 1.85
N ILE A 189 -21.52 1.17 1.77
CA ILE A 189 -22.28 0.46 0.75
C ILE A 189 -23.77 0.62 0.99
N ALA A 190 -24.23 0.43 2.24
CA ALA A 190 -25.63 0.63 2.61
C ALA A 190 -26.09 2.08 2.33
N PHE A 191 -25.30 3.07 2.77
CA PHE A 191 -25.59 4.49 2.54
C PHE A 191 -25.67 4.82 1.04
N THR A 192 -24.71 4.35 0.24
CA THR A 192 -24.69 4.66 -1.19
C THR A 192 -25.82 3.95 -1.93
N ALA A 193 -26.16 2.72 -1.55
CA ALA A 193 -27.31 2.01 -2.13
C ALA A 193 -28.64 2.75 -1.88
N GLU A 194 -28.79 3.38 -0.72
CA GLU A 194 -29.99 4.14 -0.36
C GLU A 194 -30.09 5.47 -1.12
N HIS A 195 -28.97 6.18 -1.27
CA HIS A 195 -29.00 7.56 -1.76
C HIS A 195 -28.58 7.75 -3.21
N ASP A 196 -27.69 6.91 -3.75
CA ASP A 196 -27.25 6.97 -5.15
C ASP A 196 -26.83 5.56 -5.65
N PRO A 197 -27.82 4.70 -5.94
CA PRO A 197 -27.54 3.32 -6.31
C PRO A 197 -26.81 3.20 -7.67
N ASP A 198 -27.06 4.10 -8.62
CA ASP A 198 -26.35 4.09 -9.90
C ASP A 198 -24.86 4.42 -9.72
N PHE A 199 -24.54 5.37 -8.84
CA PHE A 199 -23.16 5.61 -8.45
C PHE A 199 -22.53 4.39 -7.76
N LEU A 200 -23.24 3.72 -6.84
CA LEU A 200 -22.74 2.49 -6.20
C LEU A 200 -22.39 1.43 -7.25
N LYS A 201 -23.24 1.21 -8.25
CA LYS A 201 -23.00 0.24 -9.33
C LYS A 201 -21.75 0.61 -10.12
N ALA A 202 -21.61 1.86 -10.55
CA ALA A 202 -20.45 2.32 -11.29
C ALA A 202 -19.16 2.23 -10.45
N TYR A 203 -19.21 2.64 -9.18
CA TYR A 203 -18.10 2.57 -8.24
C TYR A 203 -17.66 1.12 -8.03
N ARG A 204 -18.62 0.23 -7.79
CA ARG A 204 -18.36 -1.21 -7.64
C ARG A 204 -17.74 -1.80 -8.90
N ALA A 205 -18.28 -1.51 -10.09
CA ALA A 205 -17.74 -1.99 -11.35
C ALA A 205 -16.26 -1.56 -11.56
N LYS A 206 -15.92 -0.31 -11.18
CA LYS A 206 -14.53 0.16 -11.18
C LYS A 206 -13.66 -0.60 -10.19
N TRP A 207 -14.13 -0.80 -8.97
CA TRP A 207 -13.40 -1.57 -7.95
C TRP A 207 -13.13 -3.01 -8.41
N GLU A 208 -14.12 -3.67 -9.02
CA GLU A 208 -13.98 -5.02 -9.59
C GLU A 208 -13.12 -5.11 -10.85
N GLY A 209 -12.88 -3.97 -11.50
CA GLY A 209 -12.11 -3.86 -12.74
C GLY A 209 -10.72 -3.26 -12.56
N ALA A 210 -10.38 -2.85 -11.33
CA ALA A 210 -9.12 -2.18 -11.01
C ALA A 210 -7.92 -3.11 -11.24
N PHE A 211 -8.07 -4.39 -10.92
CA PHE A 211 -7.08 -5.42 -11.24
C PHE A 211 -7.50 -6.19 -12.50
N ARG A 212 -6.52 -6.61 -13.29
CA ARG A 212 -6.65 -7.30 -14.58
C ARG A 212 -5.79 -8.55 -14.66
N GLY A 213 -5.23 -9.01 -13.54
CA GLY A 213 -4.49 -10.26 -13.42
C GLY A 213 -2.97 -10.11 -13.31
N ALA A 214 -2.44 -8.88 -13.31
CA ALA A 214 -1.00 -8.64 -13.14
C ALA A 214 -0.56 -8.70 -11.67
N LEU A 215 -1.41 -8.26 -10.73
CA LEU A 215 -1.17 -8.30 -9.30
C LEU A 215 -1.93 -9.41 -8.57
N PRO A 216 -1.39 -9.92 -7.46
CA PRO A 216 -2.14 -10.76 -6.54
C PRO A 216 -3.35 -10.05 -5.95
N LYS A 217 -4.48 -10.76 -5.80
CA LYS A 217 -5.70 -10.16 -5.21
C LYS A 217 -5.46 -9.56 -3.83
N GLN A 218 -4.60 -10.20 -3.03
CA GLN A 218 -4.25 -9.81 -1.65
C GLN A 218 -3.67 -8.40 -1.57
N LEU A 219 -3.11 -7.87 -2.66
CA LEU A 219 -2.55 -6.52 -2.63
C LEU A 219 -3.64 -5.45 -2.50
N MET A 220 -4.86 -5.68 -3.00
CA MET A 220 -5.95 -4.70 -2.86
C MET A 220 -6.28 -4.40 -1.38
N PRO A 221 -6.63 -5.39 -0.53
CA PRO A 221 -6.94 -5.11 0.87
C PRO A 221 -5.70 -4.69 1.66
N TYR A 222 -4.50 -5.11 1.28
CA TYR A 222 -3.27 -4.57 1.86
C TYR A 222 -3.15 -3.05 1.63
N MET A 223 -3.39 -2.57 0.41
CA MET A 223 -3.36 -1.14 0.05
C MET A 223 -4.50 -0.36 0.70
N MET A 224 -5.71 -0.92 0.72
CA MET A 224 -6.86 -0.33 1.41
C MET A 224 -6.59 -0.17 2.90
N LEU A 225 -6.11 -1.23 3.56
CA LEU A 225 -5.76 -1.23 4.97
C LEU A 225 -4.70 -0.18 5.27
N ARG A 226 -3.68 -0.12 4.42
CA ARG A 226 -2.60 0.85 4.52
C ARG A 226 -3.12 2.29 4.50
N TYR A 227 -3.95 2.61 3.52
CA TYR A 227 -4.52 3.94 3.37
C TYR A 227 -5.52 4.29 4.47
N ALA A 228 -6.44 3.38 4.79
CA ALA A 228 -7.40 3.57 5.87
C ALA A 228 -6.71 3.81 7.22
N THR A 229 -5.59 3.11 7.47
CA THR A 229 -4.76 3.37 8.66
C THR A 229 -4.19 4.78 8.62
N VAL A 230 -3.55 5.20 7.53
CA VAL A 230 -3.04 6.58 7.37
C VAL A 230 -4.14 7.63 7.59
N CYS A 231 -5.37 7.37 7.17
CA CYS A 231 -6.49 8.29 7.38
C CYS A 231 -7.12 8.21 8.78
N GLY A 232 -6.73 7.25 9.64
CA GLY A 232 -7.41 6.99 10.90
C GLY A 232 -8.86 6.52 10.71
N PHE A 233 -9.18 5.91 9.57
CA PHE A 233 -10.53 5.50 9.23
C PHE A 233 -10.85 4.10 9.76
N ARG A 234 -11.42 4.04 10.98
CA ARG A 234 -11.70 2.80 11.72
C ARG A 234 -12.44 1.74 10.89
N ASP A 235 -13.54 2.11 10.23
CA ASP A 235 -14.34 1.15 9.46
C ASP A 235 -13.59 0.63 8.23
N GLY A 236 -12.80 1.49 7.57
CA GLY A 236 -11.96 1.08 6.45
C GLY A 236 -10.83 0.14 6.86
N ILE A 237 -10.25 0.34 8.05
CA ILE A 237 -9.27 -0.59 8.64
C ILE A 237 -9.91 -1.96 8.85
N ARG A 238 -11.12 -1.99 9.43
CA ARG A 238 -11.87 -3.22 9.67
C ARG A 238 -12.19 -3.96 8.36
N GLU A 239 -12.82 -3.27 7.41
CA GLU A 239 -13.21 -3.85 6.11
C GLU A 239 -12.00 -4.47 5.40
N ALA A 240 -10.90 -3.71 5.32
CA ALA A 240 -9.69 -4.17 4.67
C ALA A 240 -9.05 -5.36 5.40
N ALA A 241 -9.08 -5.39 6.74
CA ALA A 241 -8.56 -6.52 7.50
C ALA A 241 -9.42 -7.79 7.35
N LEU A 242 -10.75 -7.65 7.28
CA LEU A 242 -11.63 -8.78 7.00
C LEU A 242 -11.39 -9.34 5.59
N LEU A 243 -11.17 -8.47 4.59
CA LEU A 243 -10.77 -8.89 3.24
C LEU A 243 -9.40 -9.58 3.23
N CYS A 244 -8.41 -9.04 3.96
CA CYS A 244 -7.11 -9.68 4.14
C CYS A 244 -7.27 -11.12 4.67
N ARG A 245 -8.11 -11.31 5.70
CA ARG A 245 -8.41 -12.62 6.27
C ARG A 245 -9.10 -13.53 5.25
N ALA A 246 -10.15 -13.04 4.60
CA ALA A 246 -10.93 -13.78 3.61
C ALA A 246 -10.08 -14.29 2.43
N TRP A 247 -9.03 -13.55 2.07
CA TRP A 247 -8.13 -13.89 0.96
C TRP A 247 -6.83 -14.57 1.40
N GLY A 248 -6.82 -15.12 2.62
CA GLY A 248 -5.75 -15.99 3.11
C GLY A 248 -4.46 -15.26 3.45
N MET A 249 -4.49 -13.95 3.70
CA MET A 249 -3.31 -13.24 4.16
C MET A 249 -2.98 -13.65 5.60
N ALA A 250 -1.70 -13.89 5.87
CA ALA A 250 -1.22 -14.07 7.24
C ALA A 250 -1.41 -12.78 8.07
N LYS A 251 -1.74 -12.93 9.35
CA LYS A 251 -1.93 -11.83 10.32
C LYS A 251 -0.76 -10.84 10.33
N GLN A 252 0.46 -11.34 10.16
CA GLN A 252 1.68 -10.52 10.10
C GLN A 252 1.67 -9.46 8.99
N HIS A 253 1.02 -9.71 7.84
CA HIS A 253 0.91 -8.72 6.77
C HIS A 253 -0.03 -7.57 7.15
N VAL A 254 -1.09 -7.87 7.92
CA VAL A 254 -2.01 -6.84 8.45
C VAL A 254 -1.30 -5.98 9.48
N VAL A 255 -0.59 -6.61 10.41
CA VAL A 255 0.24 -5.89 11.40
C VAL A 255 1.28 -5.03 10.70
N HIS A 256 1.98 -5.57 9.71
CA HIS A 256 2.96 -4.83 8.92
C HIS A 256 2.35 -3.58 8.25
N ALA A 257 1.18 -3.71 7.62
CA ALA A 257 0.48 -2.59 6.98
C ALA A 257 0.13 -1.47 7.99
N VAL A 258 -0.26 -1.83 9.21
CA VAL A 258 -0.57 -0.88 10.30
C VAL A 258 0.70 -0.23 10.85
N ILE A 259 1.70 -1.04 11.22
CA ILE A 259 2.95 -0.55 11.82
C ILE A 259 3.69 0.38 10.89
N ALA A 260 3.78 0.03 9.60
CA ALA A 260 4.47 0.94 8.70
C ALA A 260 3.69 2.29 8.57
N ALA A 261 2.37 2.34 8.82
CA ALA A 261 1.56 3.55 8.61
C ALA A 261 1.77 4.50 9.78
N ALA A 262 1.81 3.92 10.99
CA ALA A 262 2.34 4.56 12.18
C ALA A 262 3.75 5.11 11.92
N TYR A 263 4.66 4.28 11.41
CA TYR A 263 6.05 4.68 11.20
C TYR A 263 6.24 5.85 10.21
N TYR A 264 5.53 5.85 9.08
CA TYR A 264 5.79 6.81 8.00
C TYR A 264 4.91 8.05 8.00
N LYS A 265 3.74 8.08 8.67
CA LYS A 265 2.85 9.25 8.64
C LYS A 265 2.23 9.68 9.97
N ASN A 266 1.85 8.75 10.84
CA ASN A 266 0.92 9.08 11.94
C ASN A 266 1.48 8.88 13.35
N GLY A 267 2.67 8.30 13.50
CA GLY A 267 3.20 7.90 14.81
C GLY A 267 2.32 6.86 15.51
N MET A 268 2.44 6.78 16.83
CA MET A 268 1.74 5.77 17.64
C MET A 268 0.23 6.01 17.75
N ASP A 269 -0.26 7.22 17.49
CA ASP A 269 -1.68 7.57 17.68
C ASP A 269 -2.62 6.70 16.85
N VAL A 270 -2.20 6.34 15.63
CA VAL A 270 -2.99 5.50 14.73
C VAL A 270 -3.13 4.06 15.22
N ILE A 271 -2.23 3.61 16.10
CA ILE A 271 -2.26 2.26 16.67
C ILE A 271 -3.51 2.07 17.52
N HIS A 272 -3.97 3.10 18.23
CA HIS A 272 -5.21 3.03 19.02
C HIS A 272 -6.43 2.78 18.12
N VAL A 273 -6.53 3.53 17.02
CA VAL A 273 -7.62 3.35 16.06
C VAL A 273 -7.58 1.97 15.41
N ALA A 274 -6.38 1.49 15.06
CA ALA A 274 -6.21 0.15 14.51
C ALA A 274 -6.56 -0.93 15.53
N GLN A 275 -6.17 -0.77 16.79
CA GLN A 275 -6.54 -1.69 17.87
C GLN A 275 -8.06 -1.80 18.00
N ASP A 276 -8.76 -0.67 18.03
CA ASP A 276 -10.23 -0.64 18.15
C ASP A 276 -10.93 -1.27 16.93
N ALA A 277 -10.35 -1.13 15.73
CA ALA A 277 -10.89 -1.70 14.50
C ALA A 277 -10.64 -3.21 14.38
N LEU A 278 -9.53 -3.70 14.93
CA LEU A 278 -9.00 -5.03 14.67
C LEU A 278 -9.19 -6.02 15.82
N ALA A 279 -9.54 -5.57 17.03
CA ALA A 279 -9.55 -6.41 18.22
C ALA A 279 -10.33 -7.73 18.05
N ASP A 280 -11.58 -7.67 17.58
CA ASP A 280 -12.43 -8.85 17.35
C ASP A 280 -12.00 -9.66 16.12
N VAL A 281 -11.52 -8.98 15.07
CA VAL A 281 -10.99 -9.63 13.87
C VAL A 281 -9.75 -10.47 14.22
N PHE A 282 -8.88 -9.96 15.08
CA PHE A 282 -7.65 -10.61 15.52
C PHE A 282 -7.88 -11.71 16.55
N ALA A 283 -8.95 -11.64 17.33
CA ALA A 283 -9.35 -12.70 18.26
C ALA A 283 -9.77 -14.00 17.54
N THR A 284 -10.16 -13.89 16.26
CA THR A 284 -10.66 -15.00 15.43
C THR A 284 -9.77 -15.28 14.22
N TRP A 285 -8.55 -14.73 14.20
CA TRP A 285 -7.61 -14.96 13.09
C TRP A 285 -6.96 -16.34 13.20
N PRO A 286 -7.05 -17.21 12.17
CA PRO A 286 -6.49 -18.56 12.20
C PRO A 286 -4.96 -18.59 12.19
#